data_AF-A0A7R9JG38-F1
#
_entry.id   AF-A0A7R9JG38-F1
#
_cell.length_a   1.000
_cell.length_b   1.000
_cell.length_c   1.000
_cell.angle_alpha   90.00
_cell.angle_beta   90.00
_cell.angle_gamma   90.00
#
_symmetry.space_group_name_H-M   'P 1'
#
loop_
_entity.id
_entity.type
_entity.pdbx_description
1 polymer ?
#
loop_
_entity_poly.entity_id
_entity_poly.type
_entity_poly.pdbx_seq_one_letter_code
_entity_poly.pdbx_strand_id
1 'polypeptide(L)'
;MHLLPPDDQKVLKEQVLLAVQQEQSESIRKKVCDMAAEVARNLIDDDGNNQWPEFLNFLFQCSNSPLPQMKESALRMFTSVPGVFGNQQANYLDIIKQMIQKALVDTTSYEVVLESVEKQDDDALLKCLIDLSETTPKFLRMQLDAILELCMK
;
A
#
# COMPACT_ATOMS: atom_id res chain seq x y z
N MET A 1 7.10 5.67 -19.72
CA MET A 1 6.21 6.86 -19.58
C MET A 1 6.69 8.10 -20.34
N HIS A 2 7.84 8.08 -21.03
CA HIS A 2 8.43 9.28 -21.68
C HIS A 2 7.83 9.69 -23.04
N LEU A 3 6.76 9.05 -23.50
CA LEU A 3 6.14 9.30 -24.81
C LEU A 3 5.01 10.34 -24.76
N LEU A 4 4.55 10.72 -23.57
CA LEU A 4 3.48 11.71 -23.39
C LEU A 4 4.07 13.09 -23.06
N PRO A 5 3.46 14.18 -23.55
CA PRO A 5 3.76 15.54 -23.10
C PRO A 5 3.67 15.69 -21.57
N PRO A 6 4.46 16.56 -20.92
CA PRO A 6 4.44 16.73 -19.46
C PRO A 6 3.06 17.05 -18.87
N ASP A 7 2.25 17.84 -19.57
CA ASP A 7 0.89 18.18 -19.13
C ASP A 7 -0.03 16.96 -19.15
N ASP A 8 0.05 16.13 -20.19
CA ASP A 8 -0.73 14.89 -20.29
C ASP A 8 -0.31 13.87 -19.23
N GLN A 9 0.99 13.81 -18.90
CA GLN A 9 1.48 13.00 -17.78
C GLN A 9 0.91 13.46 -16.45
N LYS A 10 0.82 14.79 -16.23
CA LYS A 10 0.23 15.34 -15.02
C LYS A 10 -1.25 14.99 -14.91
N VAL A 11 -2.02 15.19 -15.99
CA VAL A 11 -3.44 14.85 -16.03
C VAL A 11 -3.64 13.36 -15.78
N LEU A 12 -2.86 12.49 -16.41
CA LEU A 12 -2.94 11.04 -16.19
C LEU A 12 -2.73 10.69 -14.72
N LYS A 13 -1.68 11.22 -14.09
CA LYS A 13 -1.37 11.00 -12.67
C LYS A 13 -2.54 11.42 -11.78
N GLU A 14 -3.08 12.62 -11.98
CA GLU A 14 -4.23 13.12 -11.21
C GLU A 14 -5.48 12.24 -11.40
N GLN A 15 -5.79 11.84 -12.63
CA GLN A 15 -6.94 11.00 -12.94
C GLN A 15 -6.84 9.60 -12.34
N VAL A 16 -5.64 9.01 -12.32
CA VAL A 16 -5.41 7.69 -11.70
C VAL A 16 -5.73 7.73 -10.20
N LEU A 17 -5.25 8.74 -9.48
CA LEU A 17 -5.52 8.87 -8.03
C LEU A 17 -7.00 9.17 -7.76
N LEU A 18 -7.62 10.01 -8.60
CA LEU A 18 -9.05 10.30 -8.51
C LEU A 18 -9.90 9.06 -8.74
N ALA A 19 -9.53 8.21 -9.70
CA ALA A 19 -10.22 6.95 -9.98
C ALA A 19 -10.22 6.02 -8.76
N VAL A 20 -9.12 5.92 -8.01
CA VAL A 20 -9.08 5.14 -6.76
C VAL A 20 -10.10 5.67 -5.74
N GLN A 21 -10.25 6.99 -5.62
CA GLN A 21 -11.18 7.60 -4.65
C GLN A 21 -12.65 7.42 -5.02
N GLN A 22 -12.97 7.49 -6.32
CA GLN A 22 -14.34 7.48 -6.81
C GLN A 22 -14.88 6.06 -7.03
N GLU A 23 -14.00 5.07 -7.17
CA GLU A 23 -14.38 3.70 -7.50
C GLU A 23 -15.11 2.98 -6.35
N GLN A 24 -16.34 2.58 -6.62
CA GLN A 24 -17.21 1.90 -5.66
C GLN A 24 -17.01 0.39 -5.70
N SER A 25 -16.74 -0.17 -6.88
CA SER A 25 -16.55 -1.60 -7.05
C SER A 25 -15.19 -2.02 -6.50
N GLU A 26 -15.19 -2.86 -5.48
CA GLU A 26 -13.97 -3.37 -4.86
C GLU A 26 -13.02 -4.02 -5.89
N SER A 27 -13.54 -4.84 -6.78
CA SER A 27 -12.72 -5.53 -7.79
C SER A 27 -12.07 -4.58 -8.79
N ILE A 28 -12.73 -3.46 -9.11
CA ILE A 28 -12.17 -2.43 -10.00
C ILE A 28 -11.18 -1.57 -9.21
N ARG A 29 -11.54 -1.12 -8.00
CA ARG A 29 -10.67 -0.31 -7.14
C ARG A 29 -9.32 -0.99 -6.93
N LYS A 30 -9.34 -2.30 -6.66
CA LYS A 30 -8.15 -3.16 -6.58
C LYS A 30 -7.25 -3.04 -7.81
N LYS A 31 -7.80 -3.11 -9.03
CA LYS A 31 -7.04 -2.95 -10.28
C LYS A 31 -6.51 -1.54 -10.48
N VAL A 32 -7.28 -0.51 -10.10
CA VAL A 32 -6.84 0.89 -10.21
C VAL A 32 -5.70 1.16 -9.22
N CYS A 33 -5.73 0.58 -8.02
CA CYS A 33 -4.60 0.62 -7.09
C CYS A 33 -3.34 -0.01 -7.67
N ASP A 34 -3.45 -1.18 -8.32
CA ASP A 34 -2.31 -1.85 -8.96
C ASP A 34 -1.72 -0.97 -10.07
N MET A 35 -2.59 -0.33 -10.88
CA MET A 35 -2.19 0.61 -11.91
C MET A 35 -1.49 1.84 -11.31
N ALA A 36 -2.02 2.43 -10.23
CA ALA A 36 -1.42 3.57 -9.56
C ALA A 36 -0.03 3.21 -9.00
N ALA A 37 0.11 2.03 -8.39
CA ALA A 37 1.39 1.52 -7.90
C ALA A 37 2.39 1.28 -9.04
N GLU A 38 1.94 0.77 -10.19
CA GLU A 38 2.79 0.58 -11.37
C GLU A 38 3.31 1.92 -11.91
N VAL A 39 2.44 2.93 -12.01
CA VAL A 39 2.84 4.29 -12.41
C VAL A 39 3.86 4.85 -11.43
N ALA A 40 3.65 4.70 -10.12
CA ALA A 40 4.60 5.12 -9.10
C ALA A 40 5.95 4.40 -9.21
N ARG A 41 5.95 3.08 -9.46
CA ARG A 41 7.18 2.31 -9.66
C ARG A 41 7.99 2.80 -10.86
N ASN A 42 7.31 3.15 -11.95
CA ASN A 42 7.94 3.69 -13.17
C ASN A 42 8.45 5.14 -13.01
N LEU A 43 8.17 5.78 -11.88
CA LEU A 43 8.61 7.13 -11.54
C LEU A 43 9.66 7.15 -10.42
N ILE A 44 10.21 5.98 -10.07
CA ILE A 44 11.40 5.89 -9.23
C ILE A 44 12.62 5.97 -10.16
N ASP A 45 13.51 6.93 -9.91
CA ASP A 45 14.75 7.09 -10.69
C ASP A 45 15.84 6.08 -10.27
N ASP A 46 16.96 6.10 -10.98
CA ASP A 46 18.09 5.19 -10.73
C ASP A 46 18.74 5.39 -9.34
N ASP A 47 18.60 6.59 -8.77
CA ASP A 47 19.04 6.91 -7.41
C ASP A 47 18.02 6.44 -6.36
N GLY A 48 16.86 5.93 -6.78
CA GLY A 48 15.79 5.48 -5.91
C GLY A 48 14.89 6.60 -5.39
N ASN A 49 14.91 7.80 -5.97
CA ASN A 49 13.99 8.88 -5.59
C ASN A 49 12.67 8.76 -6.35
N ASN A 50 11.57 8.91 -5.62
CA ASN A 50 10.23 8.94 -6.20
C ASN A 50 9.93 10.33 -6.77
N GLN A 51 9.71 10.40 -8.07
CA GLN A 51 9.40 11.61 -8.84
C GLN A 51 7.89 11.97 -8.83
N TRP A 52 7.08 11.23 -8.07
CA TRP A 52 5.65 11.43 -7.92
C TRP A 52 5.25 11.70 -6.45
N PRO A 53 5.53 12.90 -5.91
CA PRO A 53 5.23 13.24 -4.52
C PRO A 53 3.73 13.21 -4.20
N GLU A 54 2.87 13.48 -5.18
CA GLU A 54 1.41 13.42 -5.03
C GLU A 54 0.93 12.01 -4.70
N PHE A 55 1.63 10.97 -5.17
CA PHE A 55 1.31 9.58 -4.81
C PHE A 55 1.55 9.31 -3.32
N LEU A 56 2.67 9.80 -2.76
CA LEU A 56 2.94 9.65 -1.32
C LEU A 56 1.90 10.40 -0.49
N ASN A 57 1.56 11.64 -0.87
CA ASN A 57 0.49 12.41 -0.23
C ASN A 57 -0.84 11.65 -0.27
N PHE A 58 -1.19 11.08 -1.43
CA PHE A 58 -2.41 10.30 -1.59
C PHE A 58 -2.40 9.02 -0.73
N LEU A 59 -1.29 8.30 -0.70
CA LEU A 59 -1.11 7.11 0.14
C LEU A 59 -1.37 7.45 1.61
N PHE A 60 -0.82 8.56 2.11
CA PHE A 60 -1.04 9.02 3.49
C PHE A 60 -2.48 9.48 3.75
N GLN A 61 -3.12 10.15 2.80
CA GLN A 61 -4.53 10.50 2.91
C GLN A 61 -5.39 9.24 3.04
N CYS A 62 -5.09 8.22 2.23
CA CYS A 62 -5.80 6.95 2.26
C CYS A 62 -5.60 6.20 3.58
N SER A 63 -4.37 6.14 4.12
CA SER A 63 -4.07 5.48 5.40
C SER A 63 -4.70 6.15 6.63
N ASN A 64 -4.97 7.45 6.54
CA ASN A 64 -5.61 8.23 7.60
C ASN A 64 -7.12 8.44 7.37
N SER A 65 -7.65 7.91 6.27
CA SER A 65 -9.08 7.99 5.97
C SER A 65 -9.92 7.26 7.02
N PRO A 66 -11.09 7.79 7.39
CA PRO A 66 -12.06 7.06 8.20
C PRO A 66 -12.70 5.88 7.44
N LEU A 67 -12.58 5.84 6.11
CA LEU A 67 -13.18 4.80 5.28
C LEU A 67 -12.27 3.56 5.22
N PRO A 68 -12.73 2.37 5.64
CA PRO A 68 -11.92 1.14 5.62
C PRO A 68 -11.35 0.81 4.23
N GLN A 69 -12.17 0.97 3.19
CA GLN A 69 -11.79 0.73 1.79
C GLN A 69 -10.61 1.60 1.30
N MET A 70 -10.45 2.80 1.86
CA MET A 70 -9.34 3.68 1.51
C MET A 70 -8.07 3.26 2.25
N LYS A 71 -8.17 2.82 3.51
CA LYS A 71 -7.03 2.25 4.23
C LYS A 71 -6.50 0.99 3.54
N GLU A 72 -7.40 0.11 3.10
CA GLU A 72 -7.06 -1.07 2.30
C GLU A 72 -6.34 -0.67 1.00
N SER A 73 -6.87 0.34 0.30
CA SER A 73 -6.26 0.86 -0.93
C SER A 73 -4.84 1.38 -0.69
N ALA A 74 -4.61 2.08 0.42
CA ALA A 74 -3.28 2.55 0.81
C ALA A 74 -2.30 1.40 1.04
N LEU A 75 -2.76 0.38 1.78
CA LEU A 75 -1.96 -0.80 2.08
C LEU A 75 -1.60 -1.56 0.80
N ARG A 76 -2.59 -1.79 -0.07
CA ARG A 76 -2.38 -2.50 -1.36
C ARG A 76 -1.39 -1.78 -2.27
N MET A 77 -1.51 -0.46 -2.37
CA MET A 77 -0.55 0.34 -3.15
C MET A 77 0.86 0.25 -2.55
N PHE A 78 0.97 0.35 -1.22
CA PHE A 78 2.25 0.22 -0.52
C PHE A 78 2.89 -1.15 -0.73
N THR A 79 2.13 -2.23 -0.60
CA THR A 79 2.65 -3.61 -0.79
C THR A 79 3.03 -3.86 -2.25
N SER A 80 2.33 -3.24 -3.19
CA SER A 80 2.67 -3.31 -4.61
C SER A 80 3.98 -2.59 -4.92
N VAL A 81 4.22 -1.41 -4.33
CA VAL A 81 5.44 -0.62 -4.56
C VAL A 81 6.08 -0.15 -3.24
N PRO A 82 6.73 -1.04 -2.49
CA PRO A 82 7.28 -0.68 -1.18
C PRO A 82 8.47 0.27 -1.27
N GLY A 83 9.21 0.23 -2.38
CA GLY A 83 10.30 1.14 -2.69
C GLY A 83 9.85 2.58 -2.99
N VAL A 84 8.54 2.88 -2.94
CA VAL A 84 7.99 4.21 -3.28
C VAL A 84 8.48 5.35 -2.40
N PHE A 85 9.00 5.03 -1.21
CA PHE A 85 9.61 6.02 -0.32
C PHE A 85 11.07 6.32 -0.65
N GLY A 86 11.72 5.44 -1.41
CA GLY A 86 13.08 5.66 -1.88
C GLY A 86 14.08 5.96 -0.77
N ASN A 87 14.98 6.89 -1.05
CA ASN A 87 15.94 7.42 -0.07
C ASN A 87 15.29 8.25 1.06
N GLN A 88 14.02 8.62 0.92
CA GLN A 88 13.28 9.39 1.93
C GLN A 88 12.61 8.51 2.99
N GLN A 89 12.76 7.19 2.89
CA GLN A 89 12.18 6.20 3.81
C GLN A 89 12.34 6.58 5.29
N ALA A 90 13.53 7.05 5.69
CA ALA A 90 13.81 7.42 7.08
C ALA A 90 12.83 8.47 7.63
N ASN A 91 12.40 9.41 6.78
CA ASN A 91 11.47 10.49 7.15
C ASN A 91 10.03 9.99 7.33
N TYR A 92 9.70 8.85 6.73
CA TYR A 92 8.33 8.28 6.73
C TYR A 92 8.21 7.04 7.61
N LEU A 93 9.26 6.66 8.36
CA LEU A 93 9.29 5.44 9.15
C LEU A 93 8.10 5.29 10.09
N ASP A 94 7.71 6.33 10.81
CA ASP A 94 6.61 6.24 11.77
C ASP A 94 5.26 6.05 11.09
N ILE A 95 5.07 6.63 9.91
CA ILE A 95 3.85 6.44 9.12
C ILE A 95 3.81 5.03 8.53
N ILE A 96 4.93 4.54 8.00
CA ILE A 96 5.06 3.17 7.50
C ILE A 96 4.75 2.17 8.62
N LYS A 97 5.29 2.38 9.83
CA LYS A 97 4.95 1.57 11.00
C LYS A 97 3.45 1.59 11.29
N GLN A 98 2.81 2.75 11.29
CA GLN A 98 1.38 2.86 11.51
C GLN A 98 0.55 2.16 10.42
N MET A 99 0.98 2.22 9.16
CA MET A 99 0.32 1.51 8.05
C MET A 99 0.39 0.00 8.23
N ILE A 100 1.58 -0.52 8.56
CA ILE A 100 1.79 -1.95 8.80
C ILE A 100 1.04 -2.39 10.07
N GLN A 101 1.08 -1.62 11.15
CA GLN A 101 0.35 -1.92 12.38
C GLN A 101 -1.15 -1.94 12.14
N LYS A 102 -1.72 -0.95 11.44
CA LYS A 102 -3.14 -0.95 11.07
C LYS A 102 -3.49 -2.14 10.18
N ALA A 103 -2.64 -2.49 9.21
CA ALA A 103 -2.84 -3.67 8.39
C ALA A 103 -2.89 -4.96 9.23
N LEU A 104 -2.01 -5.10 10.22
CA LEU A 104 -1.98 -6.28 11.07
C LEU A 104 -3.12 -6.28 12.10
N VAL A 105 -3.49 -5.12 12.64
CA VAL A 105 -4.51 -4.98 13.70
C VAL A 105 -5.94 -4.96 13.16
N ASP A 106 -6.23 -4.20 12.10
CA ASP A 106 -7.58 -4.17 11.49
C ASP A 106 -7.94 -5.56 10.91
N THR A 107 -6.93 -6.35 10.48
CA THR A 107 -7.16 -7.73 10.01
C THR A 107 -7.14 -8.78 11.11
N THR A 108 -6.67 -8.45 12.33
CA THR A 108 -6.78 -9.33 13.51
C THR A 108 -7.99 -9.02 14.40
N SER A 109 -8.91 -8.15 13.94
CA SER A 109 -10.29 -8.25 14.44
C SER A 109 -10.76 -9.68 14.19
N TYR A 110 -10.96 -10.44 15.26
CA TYR A 110 -11.20 -11.89 15.25
C TYR A 110 -12.31 -12.31 14.26
N GLU A 111 -13.26 -11.41 13.97
CA GLU A 111 -14.34 -11.56 12.98
C GLU A 111 -13.85 -11.63 11.53
N VAL A 112 -12.79 -10.91 11.15
CA VAL A 112 -12.28 -10.90 9.77
C VAL A 112 -11.45 -12.15 9.48
N VAL A 113 -10.70 -12.66 10.47
CA VAL A 113 -10.00 -13.96 10.39
C VAL A 113 -11.03 -15.09 10.29
N LEU A 114 -12.09 -15.06 11.12
CA LEU A 114 -13.18 -16.03 11.05
C LEU A 114 -13.96 -15.96 9.73
N GLU A 115 -14.32 -14.77 9.23
CA GLU A 115 -14.99 -14.63 7.93
C GLU A 115 -14.10 -15.02 6.74
N SER A 116 -12.79 -14.77 6.81
CA SER A 116 -11.84 -15.14 5.74
C SER A 116 -11.63 -16.66 5.68
N VAL A 117 -11.61 -17.32 6.85
CA VAL A 117 -11.60 -18.78 6.98
C VAL A 117 -12.93 -19.40 6.50
N GLU A 118 -14.07 -18.73 6.71
CA GLU A 118 -15.37 -19.17 6.21
C GLU A 118 -15.53 -19.00 4.69
N LYS A 119 -14.85 -18.01 4.07
CA LYS A 119 -14.98 -17.67 2.65
C LYS A 119 -13.96 -18.36 1.72
N GLN A 120 -13.02 -19.17 2.24
CA GLN A 120 -11.99 -19.88 1.46
C GLN A 120 -11.11 -18.96 0.56
N ASP A 121 -10.95 -17.69 0.92
CA ASP A 121 -10.10 -16.74 0.18
C ASP A 121 -8.73 -16.62 0.91
N ASP A 122 -7.99 -17.74 0.91
CA ASP A 122 -6.97 -18.08 1.93
C ASP A 122 -5.58 -17.43 1.76
N ASP A 123 -5.29 -16.74 0.66
CA ASP A 123 -3.89 -16.38 0.37
C ASP A 123 -3.55 -14.90 0.57
N ALA A 124 -4.53 -14.00 0.71
CA ALA A 124 -4.26 -12.56 0.64
C ALA A 124 -3.37 -12.04 1.79
N LEU A 125 -3.61 -12.52 3.01
CA LEU A 125 -2.86 -12.13 4.21
C LEU A 125 -1.46 -12.75 4.25
N LEU A 126 -1.38 -14.06 3.97
CA LEU A 126 -0.12 -14.79 3.93
C LEU A 126 0.76 -14.22 2.81
N LYS A 127 0.16 -13.95 1.63
CA LYS A 127 0.84 -13.29 0.51
C LYS A 127 1.23 -11.87 0.84
N CYS A 128 0.41 -11.08 1.54
CA CYS A 128 0.79 -9.73 1.97
C CYS A 128 1.98 -9.77 2.95
N LEU A 129 1.99 -10.70 3.90
CA LEU A 129 3.11 -10.91 4.83
C LEU A 129 4.37 -11.43 4.12
N ILE A 130 4.22 -12.37 3.18
CA ILE A 130 5.31 -12.90 2.36
C ILE A 130 5.87 -11.79 1.46
N ASP A 131 5.03 -11.08 0.71
CA ASP A 131 5.42 -9.96 -0.15
C ASP A 131 6.12 -8.87 0.67
N LEU A 132 5.59 -8.48 1.84
CA LEU A 132 6.25 -7.55 2.76
C LEU A 132 7.59 -8.09 3.26
N SER A 133 7.70 -9.40 3.49
CA SER A 133 8.94 -10.04 3.96
C SER A 133 10.02 -10.12 2.89
N GLU A 134 9.61 -10.33 1.64
CA GLU A 134 10.49 -10.43 0.48
C GLU A 134 10.93 -9.04 0.01
N THR A 135 10.01 -8.08 -0.02
CA THR A 135 10.28 -6.74 -0.56
C THR A 135 10.80 -5.75 0.49
N THR A 136 10.49 -5.94 1.77
CA THR A 136 10.86 -5.00 2.87
C THR A 136 11.40 -5.69 4.14
N PRO A 137 12.42 -6.55 4.05
CA PRO A 137 12.90 -7.36 5.18
C PRO A 137 13.44 -6.53 6.36
N LYS A 138 14.02 -5.35 6.10
CA LYS A 138 14.48 -4.44 7.17
C LYS A 138 13.32 -3.90 8.03
N PHE A 139 12.12 -3.81 7.47
CA PHE A 139 10.96 -3.22 8.14
C PHE A 139 10.18 -4.23 8.96
N LEU A 140 10.00 -5.45 8.42
CA LEU A 140 9.49 -6.55 9.22
C LEU A 140 10.39 -6.82 10.42
N ARG A 141 11.71 -6.70 10.26
CA ARG A 141 12.65 -6.87 11.38
C ARG A 141 12.41 -5.89 12.54
N MET A 142 11.95 -4.66 12.27
CA MET A 142 11.63 -3.68 13.32
C MET A 142 10.28 -3.91 14.00
N GLN A 143 9.41 -4.73 13.40
CA GLN A 143 8.09 -5.08 13.94
C GLN A 143 8.01 -6.57 14.29
N LEU A 144 9.13 -7.29 14.24
CA LEU A 144 9.19 -8.73 14.40
C LEU A 144 8.61 -9.17 15.75
N ASP A 145 8.93 -8.42 16.81
CA ASP A 145 8.41 -8.71 18.15
C ASP A 145 6.89 -8.55 18.23
N ALA A 146 6.33 -7.48 17.62
CA ALA A 146 4.89 -7.25 17.58
C ALA A 146 4.16 -8.32 16.74
N ILE A 147 4.76 -8.74 15.63
CA ILE A 147 4.23 -9.82 14.77
C ILE A 147 4.29 -11.16 15.52
N LEU A 148 5.40 -11.46 16.20
CA LEU A 148 5.55 -12.69 16.99
C LEU A 148 4.57 -12.73 18.17
N GLU A 149 4.33 -11.61 18.85
CA GLU A 149 3.31 -11.52 19.92
C GLU A 149 1.89 -11.73 19.40
N LEU A 150 1.58 -11.26 18.18
CA LEU A 150 0.30 -11.51 17.52
C LEU A 150 0.13 -12.98 17.12
N CYS A 151 1.18 -13.64 16.64
CA CYS A 151 1.16 -15.06 16.25
C CYS A 151 1.17 -16.04 17.44
N MET A 152 1.56 -15.57 18.62
CA MET A 152 1.70 -16.40 19.84
C MET A 152 0.50 -16.26 20.80
N LYS A 153 -0.55 -15.54 20.40
CA LYS A 153 -1.86 -15.51 21.06
C LYS A 153 -2.88 -16.31 20.25
#